data_AF-A0A511ARC5-F1
#
_entry.id   AF-A0A511ARC5-F1
#
_cell.length_a   1.000
_cell.length_b   1.000
_cell.length_c   1.000
_cell.angle_alpha   90.00
_cell.angle_beta   90.00
_cell.angle_gamma   90.00
#
_symmetry.space_group_name_H-M   'P 1'
#
loop_
_entity.id
_entity.type
_entity.pdbx_description
1 polymer ?
#
loop_
_entity_poly.entity_id
_entity_poly.type
_entity_poly.pdbx_seq_one_letter_code
_entity_poly.pdbx_strand_id
1 'polypeptide(L)'
;MKKKIIRTLLAVLAVFLMYIALNIYQSENIEIIPFEDINKLHVSDTKSVSSDTTITGTANIGQFESVSVNNLIVVEDTLYVIIYKWPTFFSNDKIDIKLKNVGGLDEVSKMSIVWGDIYSNEGSARGFSHSDLVKHPDQQIFWLKKGRESE
;
A
#
# COMPACT_ATOMS: atom_id res chain seq x y z
N MET A 1 24.24 -21.61 -38.59
CA MET A 1 24.00 -21.75 -37.13
C MET A 1 24.43 -20.53 -36.32
N LYS A 2 25.67 -20.02 -36.45
CA LYS A 2 26.19 -18.86 -35.70
C LYS A 2 25.26 -17.61 -35.72
N LYS A 3 24.74 -17.22 -36.88
CA LYS A 3 23.79 -16.08 -37.00
C LYS A 3 22.47 -16.29 -36.24
N LYS A 4 21.98 -17.53 -36.14
CA LYS A 4 20.76 -17.86 -35.38
C LYS A 4 21.03 -17.75 -33.88
N ILE A 5 22.16 -18.27 -33.42
CA ILE A 5 22.60 -18.19 -32.01
C ILE A 5 22.77 -16.73 -31.58
N ILE A 6 23.41 -15.89 -32.39
CA ILE A 6 23.57 -14.46 -32.09
C ILE A 6 22.22 -13.75 -31.98
N ARG A 7 21.27 -14.03 -32.89
CA ARG A 7 19.91 -13.46 -32.82
C ARG A 7 19.16 -13.89 -31.56
N THR A 8 19.28 -15.17 -31.17
CA THR A 8 18.67 -15.67 -29.94
C THR A 8 19.27 -15.00 -28.70
N LEU A 9 20.60 -14.86 -28.64
CA LEU A 9 21.27 -14.15 -27.53
C LEU A 9 20.85 -12.68 -27.44
N LEU A 10 20.73 -11.99 -28.58
CA LEU A 10 20.22 -10.62 -28.62
C LEU A 10 18.78 -10.51 -28.14
N ALA A 11 17.92 -11.47 -28.52
CA ALA A 11 16.53 -11.49 -28.04
C ALA A 11 16.47 -11.71 -26.51
N VAL A 12 17.26 -12.64 -25.97
CA VAL A 12 17.35 -12.87 -24.51
C VAL A 12 17.85 -11.62 -23.80
N LEU A 13 18.90 -10.98 -24.31
CA LEU A 13 19.44 -9.75 -23.74
C LEU A 13 18.41 -8.61 -23.77
N ALA A 14 17.65 -8.46 -24.87
CA ALA A 14 16.61 -7.45 -24.98
C ALA A 14 15.48 -7.67 -23.95
N VAL A 15 15.03 -8.92 -23.76
CA VAL A 15 14.02 -9.25 -22.74
C VAL A 15 14.55 -8.97 -21.34
N PHE A 16 15.82 -9.28 -21.07
CA PHE A 16 16.44 -9.00 -19.77
C PHE A 16 16.55 -7.50 -19.49
N LEU A 17 16.98 -6.69 -20.47
CA LEU A 17 17.04 -5.24 -20.33
C LEU A 17 15.64 -4.63 -20.15
N MET A 18 14.64 -5.13 -20.88
CA MET A 18 13.25 -4.72 -20.71
C MET A 18 12.74 -5.05 -19.31
N TYR A 19 13.08 -6.22 -18.77
CA TYR A 19 12.74 -6.59 -17.40
C TYR A 19 13.35 -5.63 -16.37
N ILE A 20 14.64 -5.30 -16.49
CA ILE A 20 15.30 -4.33 -15.59
C ILE A 20 14.65 -2.95 -15.70
N ALA A 21 14.45 -2.45 -16.93
CA ALA A 21 13.83 -1.15 -17.16
C ALA A 21 12.41 -1.08 -16.57
N LEU A 22 11.64 -2.16 -16.69
CA LEU A 22 10.31 -2.23 -16.08
C LEU A 22 10.36 -2.18 -14.56
N ASN A 23 11.29 -2.89 -13.91
CA ASN A 23 11.42 -2.86 -12.46
C ASN A 23 11.83 -1.47 -11.95
N ILE A 24 12.75 -0.79 -12.66
CA ILE A 24 13.13 0.59 -12.33
C ILE A 24 11.92 1.51 -12.47
N TYR A 25 11.23 1.46 -13.61
CA TYR A 25 10.03 2.24 -13.85
C TYR A 25 8.97 2.01 -12.76
N GLN A 26 8.72 0.76 -12.39
CA GLN A 26 7.77 0.42 -11.34
C GLN A 26 8.18 0.97 -9.98
N SER A 27 9.46 0.87 -9.61
CA SER A 27 9.99 1.40 -8.35
C SER A 27 9.92 2.93 -8.28
N GLU A 28 10.10 3.62 -9.40
CA GLU A 28 10.09 5.08 -9.46
C GLU A 28 8.67 5.67 -9.47
N ASN A 29 7.68 4.89 -9.93
CA ASN A 29 6.29 5.32 -10.09
C ASN A 29 5.34 4.63 -9.08
N ILE A 30 5.84 4.26 -7.91
CA ILE A 30 4.98 3.86 -6.79
C ILE A 30 4.36 5.12 -6.20
N GLU A 31 3.04 5.16 -6.13
CA GLU A 31 2.27 6.31 -5.63
C GLU A 31 1.34 5.87 -4.51
N ILE A 32 1.05 6.76 -3.57
CA ILE A 32 0.04 6.53 -2.53
C ILE A 32 -1.32 6.88 -3.12
N ILE A 33 -2.31 6.00 -2.93
CA ILE A 33 -3.67 6.21 -3.42
C ILE A 33 -4.35 7.27 -2.52
N PRO A 34 -4.83 8.39 -3.08
CA PRO A 34 -5.62 9.37 -2.34
C PRO A 34 -6.90 8.75 -1.78
N PHE A 35 -7.40 9.27 -0.66
CA PHE A 35 -8.60 8.70 -0.04
C PHE A 35 -9.84 8.79 -0.92
N GLU A 36 -9.97 9.88 -1.68
CA GLU A 36 -11.05 10.11 -2.64
C GLU A 36 -11.15 9.04 -3.73
N ASP A 37 -10.03 8.37 -4.04
CA ASP A 37 -9.98 7.28 -5.00
C ASP A 37 -10.25 5.91 -4.36
N ILE A 38 -10.38 5.83 -3.03
CA ILE A 38 -10.69 4.58 -2.33
C ILE A 38 -12.19 4.44 -2.19
N ASN A 39 -12.74 3.41 -2.83
CA ASN A 39 -14.13 3.02 -2.64
C ASN A 39 -14.28 2.20 -1.36
N LYS A 40 -15.38 2.42 -0.64
CA LYS A 40 -15.86 1.71 0.57
C LYS A 40 -14.92 0.61 1.08
N LEU A 41 -14.20 0.91 2.17
CA LEU A 41 -13.50 -0.10 2.92
C LEU A 41 -14.44 -0.91 3.81
N HIS A 42 -14.16 -2.20 3.94
CA HIS A 42 -14.81 -3.12 4.84
C HIS A 42 -13.77 -3.82 5.71
N VAL A 43 -14.06 -3.95 7.00
CA VAL A 43 -13.22 -4.66 7.97
C VAL A 43 -13.97 -5.91 8.42
N SER A 44 -13.35 -7.09 8.27
CA SER A 44 -14.01 -8.38 8.50
C SER A 44 -14.43 -8.61 9.95
N ASP A 45 -13.68 -8.09 10.92
CA ASP A 45 -14.03 -8.10 12.34
C ASP A 45 -14.29 -6.67 12.82
N THR A 46 -15.43 -6.48 13.48
CA THR A 46 -15.92 -5.18 13.95
C THR A 46 -15.79 -5.00 15.46
N LYS A 47 -15.38 -6.04 16.19
CA LYS A 47 -15.28 -6.04 17.66
C LYS A 47 -13.84 -5.98 18.14
N SER A 48 -12.95 -6.72 17.49
CA SER A 48 -11.53 -6.79 17.82
C SER A 48 -10.68 -6.85 16.56
N VAL A 49 -9.54 -6.16 16.59
CA VAL A 49 -8.55 -6.28 15.52
C VAL A 49 -7.58 -7.40 15.90
N SER A 50 -7.33 -8.31 14.97
CA SER A 50 -6.40 -9.43 15.15
C SER A 50 -5.67 -9.74 13.84
N SER A 51 -4.72 -10.67 13.90
CA SER A 51 -4.00 -11.13 12.70
C SER A 51 -4.90 -11.75 11.63
N ASP A 52 -6.10 -12.21 12.00
CA ASP A 52 -7.09 -12.77 11.08
C ASP A 52 -8.01 -11.71 10.47
N THR A 53 -7.97 -10.48 11.00
CA THR A 53 -8.73 -9.35 10.46
C THR A 53 -8.23 -9.02 9.05
N THR A 54 -9.18 -8.89 8.13
CA THR A 54 -8.93 -8.50 6.74
C THR A 54 -9.63 -7.18 6.45
N ILE A 55 -8.93 -6.26 5.79
CA ILE A 55 -9.49 -5.02 5.26
C ILE A 55 -9.64 -5.20 3.76
N THR A 56 -10.86 -5.05 3.25
CA THR A 56 -11.19 -5.20 1.83
C THR A 56 -11.81 -3.93 1.27
N GLY A 57 -11.69 -3.73 -0.03
CA GLY A 57 -12.26 -2.59 -0.74
C GLY A 57 -11.85 -2.59 -2.20
N THR A 58 -12.11 -1.49 -2.90
CA THR A 58 -11.59 -1.25 -4.24
C THR A 58 -11.07 0.18 -4.36
N ALA A 59 -10.18 0.44 -5.32
CA ALA A 59 -9.67 1.76 -5.61
C ALA A 59 -9.92 2.14 -7.08
N ASN A 60 -10.24 3.40 -7.34
CA ASN A 60 -10.27 3.95 -8.68
C ASN A 60 -8.83 4.18 -9.15
N ILE A 61 -8.31 3.25 -9.94
CA ILE A 61 -6.95 3.31 -10.48
C ILE A 61 -6.96 3.27 -12.00
N GLY A 62 -5.87 3.74 -12.59
CA GLY A 62 -5.67 3.77 -14.02
C GLY A 62 -5.62 2.40 -14.68
N GLN A 63 -5.81 2.41 -15.99
CA GLN A 63 -5.45 1.27 -16.82
C GLN A 63 -3.93 1.08 -16.71
N PHE A 64 -3.49 -0.15 -16.45
CA PHE A 64 -2.08 -0.50 -16.18
C PHE A 64 -1.55 -0.12 -14.79
N GLU A 65 -2.41 -0.08 -13.78
CA GLU A 65 -2.01 0.09 -12.38
C GLU A 65 -2.58 -1.03 -11.51
N SER A 66 -1.88 -1.39 -10.44
CA SER A 66 -2.38 -2.33 -9.42
C SER A 66 -2.22 -1.74 -8.05
N VAL A 67 -3.22 -2.00 -7.20
CA VAL A 67 -3.11 -1.79 -5.76
C VAL A 67 -2.02 -2.70 -5.18
N SER A 68 -1.21 -2.16 -4.28
CA SER A 68 -0.26 -2.87 -3.43
C SER A 68 -0.31 -2.24 -2.04
N VAL A 69 -0.31 -3.07 -1.00
CA VAL A 69 -0.34 -2.58 0.37
C VAL A 69 0.93 -3.02 1.06
N ASN A 70 1.75 -2.03 1.44
CA ASN A 70 3.09 -2.29 1.95
C ASN A 70 3.31 -1.79 3.38
N ASN A 71 2.52 -0.85 3.89
CA ASN A 71 2.79 -0.23 5.19
C ASN A 71 1.54 -0.24 6.09
N LEU A 72 1.62 -1.05 7.15
CA LEU A 72 0.65 -1.18 8.23
C LEU A 72 1.37 -0.96 9.54
N ILE A 73 1.00 0.09 10.27
CA ILE A 73 1.71 0.48 11.49
C ILE A 73 0.72 0.84 12.58
N VAL A 74 0.97 0.30 13.76
CA VAL A 74 0.24 0.71 14.97
C VAL A 74 1.04 1.79 15.68
N VAL A 75 0.42 2.94 15.90
CA VAL A 75 0.93 3.99 16.78
C VAL A 75 -0.15 4.30 17.79
N GLU A 76 0.18 4.16 19.07
CA GLU A 76 -0.79 4.24 20.18
C GLU A 76 -1.96 3.27 19.94
N ASP A 77 -3.19 3.79 19.82
CA ASP A 77 -4.41 3.01 19.62
C ASP A 77 -4.90 2.99 18.15
N THR A 78 -4.04 3.41 17.22
CA THR A 78 -4.38 3.62 15.80
C THR A 78 -3.58 2.71 14.88
N LEU A 79 -4.27 1.95 14.05
CA LEU A 79 -3.67 1.31 12.89
C LEU A 79 -3.69 2.27 11.69
N TYR A 80 -2.52 2.72 11.29
CA TYR A 80 -2.30 3.50 10.08
C TYR A 80 -2.11 2.56 8.88
N VAL A 81 -2.90 2.80 7.84
CA VAL A 81 -2.90 2.03 6.60
C VAL A 81 -2.51 2.93 5.45
N ILE A 82 -1.41 2.58 4.76
CA ILE A 82 -1.00 3.30 3.55
C ILE A 82 -1.14 2.35 2.36
N ILE A 83 -1.97 2.75 1.40
CA ILE A 83 -2.30 1.96 0.21
C ILE A 83 -1.58 2.58 -0.97
N TYR A 84 -0.80 1.77 -1.67
CA TYR A 84 -0.06 2.20 -2.86
C TYR A 84 -0.73 1.69 -4.12
N LYS A 85 -0.48 2.38 -5.22
CA LYS A 85 -0.61 1.85 -6.57
C LYS A 85 0.76 1.85 -7.24
N TRP A 86 0.94 0.93 -8.16
CA TRP A 86 2.16 0.82 -8.96
C TRP A 86 1.83 0.36 -10.38
N PRO A 87 2.68 0.70 -11.38
CA PRO A 87 2.42 0.34 -12.77
C PRO A 87 2.55 -1.17 -13.02
N THR A 88 1.62 -1.75 -13.78
CA THR A 88 1.64 -3.17 -14.14
C THR A 88 0.94 -3.40 -15.48
N PHE A 89 1.21 -4.53 -16.14
CA PHE A 89 0.51 -4.87 -17.37
C PHE A 89 -0.97 -5.24 -17.17
N PHE A 90 -1.34 -5.70 -15.97
CA PHE A 90 -2.71 -6.13 -15.66
C PHE A 90 -3.25 -5.34 -14.48
N SER A 91 -4.31 -4.55 -14.72
CA SER A 91 -4.91 -3.77 -13.65
C SER A 91 -5.49 -4.66 -12.57
N ASN A 92 -5.34 -4.23 -11.32
CA ASN A 92 -5.98 -4.85 -10.17
C ASN A 92 -6.33 -3.76 -9.15
N ASP A 93 -7.61 -3.43 -9.10
CA ASP A 93 -8.19 -2.40 -8.24
C ASP A 93 -8.54 -2.89 -6.83
N LYS A 94 -8.40 -4.20 -6.58
CA LYS A 94 -8.84 -4.81 -5.32
C LYS A 94 -7.88 -4.48 -4.17
N ILE A 95 -8.44 -3.93 -3.09
CA ILE A 95 -7.78 -3.83 -1.79
C ILE A 95 -8.09 -5.13 -1.01
N ASP A 96 -7.04 -5.83 -0.60
CA ASP A 96 -7.12 -7.07 0.20
C ASP A 96 -5.92 -7.12 1.15
N ILE A 97 -6.13 -6.60 2.36
CA ILE A 97 -5.09 -6.40 3.36
C ILE A 97 -5.31 -7.39 4.49
N LYS A 98 -4.31 -8.24 4.71
CA LYS A 98 -4.27 -9.14 5.87
C LYS A 98 -3.36 -8.54 6.92
N LEU A 99 -3.84 -8.45 8.16
CA LEU A 99 -3.06 -7.89 9.28
C LEU A 99 -2.06 -8.90 9.88
N LYS A 100 -1.62 -9.89 9.09
CA LYS A 100 -0.70 -10.93 9.54
C LYS A 100 0.67 -10.29 9.82
N ASN A 101 1.21 -10.54 11.01
CA ASN A 101 2.49 -10.01 11.49
C ASN A 101 2.51 -8.50 11.81
N VAL A 102 1.36 -7.87 12.02
CA VAL A 102 1.31 -6.51 12.59
C VAL A 102 1.35 -6.61 14.11
N GLY A 103 2.28 -5.92 14.76
CA GLY A 103 2.38 -5.86 16.23
C GLY A 103 1.39 -4.85 16.83
N GLY A 104 0.95 -5.08 18.07
CA GLY A 104 0.08 -4.14 18.81
C GLY A 104 -1.38 -4.10 18.36
N LEU A 105 -1.87 -5.11 17.63
CA LEU A 105 -3.25 -5.14 17.13
C LEU A 105 -4.32 -5.19 18.24
N ASP A 106 -3.98 -5.72 19.41
CA ASP A 106 -4.85 -5.81 20.57
C ASP A 106 -5.20 -4.44 21.18
N GLU A 107 -4.31 -3.46 21.01
CA GLU A 107 -4.47 -2.08 21.46
C GLU A 107 -5.23 -1.21 20.43
N VAL A 108 -5.41 -1.70 19.20
CA VAL A 108 -6.05 -0.94 18.12
C VAL A 108 -7.53 -0.71 18.42
N SER A 109 -7.88 0.56 18.44
CA SER A 109 -9.25 1.04 18.65
C SER A 109 -9.80 1.83 17.46
N LYS A 110 -8.93 2.28 16.55
CA LYS A 110 -9.30 3.00 15.32
C LYS A 110 -8.34 2.64 14.19
N MET A 111 -8.83 2.71 12.96
CA MET A 111 -8.00 2.56 11.76
C MET A 111 -8.11 3.82 10.90
N SER A 112 -6.98 4.31 10.43
CA SER A 112 -6.87 5.52 9.62
C SER A 112 -6.15 5.20 8.32
N ILE A 113 -6.67 5.66 7.19
CA ILE A 113 -5.90 5.73 5.95
C ILE A 113 -5.10 7.02 5.97
N VAL A 114 -3.84 6.95 5.56
CA VAL A 114 -2.98 8.13 5.35
C VAL A 114 -2.61 8.19 3.87
N TRP A 115 -2.70 9.38 3.30
CA TRP A 115 -2.27 9.67 1.92
C TRP A 115 -1.47 10.96 1.87
N GLY A 116 -1.07 11.39 0.67
CA GLY A 116 -0.26 12.60 0.50
C GLY A 116 1.24 12.36 0.73
N ASP A 117 1.98 13.45 0.98
CA ASP A 117 3.43 13.42 1.15
C ASP A 117 3.82 12.99 2.57
N ILE A 118 3.79 11.68 2.80
CA ILE A 118 4.08 11.10 4.11
C ILE A 118 5.58 10.96 4.40
N TYR A 119 6.45 11.08 3.39
CA TYR A 119 7.87 10.79 3.54
C TYR A 119 8.63 12.02 4.03
N SER A 120 9.45 11.86 5.07
CA SER A 120 10.33 12.94 5.50
C SER A 120 11.49 13.09 4.52
N ASN A 121 11.84 14.32 4.18
CA ASN A 121 13.00 14.66 3.34
C ASN A 121 14.35 14.51 4.08
N GLU A 122 14.37 13.87 5.26
CA GLU A 122 15.58 13.71 6.05
C GLU A 122 16.38 12.47 5.61
N GLY A 123 17.30 12.69 4.67
CA GLY A 123 18.29 11.71 4.24
C GLY A 123 17.95 10.96 2.93
N SER A 124 18.77 9.96 2.59
CA SER A 124 18.69 9.21 1.32
C SER A 124 17.70 8.04 1.32
N ALA A 125 16.93 7.86 2.39
CA ALA A 125 15.97 6.76 2.53
C ALA A 125 14.56 7.34 2.66
N ARG A 126 13.63 6.92 1.77
CA ARG A 126 12.20 7.21 1.92
C ARG A 126 11.71 6.55 3.21
N GLY A 127 11.50 7.34 4.25
CA GLY A 127 10.95 6.91 5.53
C GLY A 127 9.98 7.95 6.06
N PHE A 128 9.23 7.59 7.09
CA PHE A 128 8.34 8.49 7.80
C PHE A 128 8.46 8.19 9.30
N SER A 129 8.32 9.21 10.15
CA SER A 129 8.31 8.99 11.59
C SER A 129 6.90 8.70 12.10
N HIS A 130 6.78 7.97 13.21
CA HIS A 130 5.47 7.78 13.87
C HIS A 130 4.81 9.11 14.22
N SER A 131 5.60 10.12 14.63
CA SER A 131 5.08 11.46 14.94
C SER A 131 4.53 12.19 13.71
N ASP A 132 5.09 11.95 12.52
CA ASP A 132 4.62 12.56 11.28
C ASP A 132 3.29 11.95 10.85
N LEU A 133 3.13 10.62 11.00
CA LEU A 133 1.86 9.94 10.72
C LEU A 133 0.72 10.46 11.61
N VAL A 134 0.98 10.61 12.92
CA VAL A 134 -0.04 11.06 13.87
C VAL A 134 -0.53 12.47 13.54
N LYS A 135 0.38 13.35 13.11
CA LYS A 135 0.09 14.76 12.80
C LYS A 135 -0.24 15.00 11.32
N HIS A 136 -0.27 13.95 10.49
CA HIS A 136 -0.44 14.11 9.05
C HIS A 136 -1.80 14.75 8.74
N PRO A 137 -1.87 15.81 7.92
CA PRO A 137 -3.13 16.47 7.61
C PRO A 137 -4.04 15.61 6.73
N ASP A 138 -3.45 14.83 5.83
CA ASP A 138 -4.17 13.97 4.90
C ASP A 138 -4.34 12.57 5.50
N GLN A 139 -5.30 12.46 6.40
CA GLN A 139 -5.68 11.19 7.02
C GLN A 139 -7.20 11.11 7.26
N GLN A 140 -7.74 9.89 7.24
CA GLN A 140 -9.15 9.66 7.47
C GLN A 140 -9.41 8.35 8.20
N ILE A 141 -10.15 8.47 9.30
CA ILE A 141 -10.64 7.32 10.07
C ILE A 141 -11.74 6.64 9.25
N PHE A 142 -11.55 5.35 8.99
CA PHE A 142 -12.53 4.51 8.28
C PHE A 142 -13.11 3.41 9.17
N TRP A 143 -12.55 3.20 10.36
CA TRP A 143 -13.04 2.22 11.32
C TRP A 143 -12.80 2.68 12.75
N LEU A 144 -13.79 2.41 13.60
CA LEU A 144 -13.75 2.59 15.05
C LEU A 144 -14.23 1.31 15.71
N LYS A 145 -13.54 0.90 16.79
CA LYS A 145 -13.96 -0.22 17.63
C LYS A 145 -15.31 0.12 18.25
N LYS A 146 -16.32 -0.72 18.00
CA LYS A 146 -17.65 -0.56 18.60
C LYS A 146 -17.52 -0.57 20.12
N GLY A 147 -17.88 0.56 20.76
CA GLY A 147 -17.76 0.79 22.20
C GLY A 147 -17.06 2.08 22.60
N ARG A 148 -16.44 2.83 21.67
CA ARG A 148 -15.84 4.15 21.92
C ARG A 148 -16.70 5.32 21.40
N GLU A 149 -17.96 5.06 21.07
CA GLU A 149 -18.98 6.09 20.83
C GLU A 149 -19.72 6.37 22.14
N SER A 150 -19.06 6.98 23.13
CA SER A 150 -19.63 7.72 24.28
C SER A 150 -18.63 7.77 25.43
N GLU A 151 -17.69 8.70 25.35
CA GLU A 151 -17.19 9.46 26.52
C GLU A 151 -16.93 10.91 26.08
#